data_AF-A0A2V5JXN9-F1
#
_entry.id   AF-A0A2V5JXN9-F1
#
_cell.length_a   1.000
_cell.length_b   1.000
_cell.length_c   1.000
_cell.angle_alpha   90.00
_cell.angle_beta   90.00
_cell.angle_gamma   90.00
#
_symmetry.space_group_name_H-M   'P 1'
#
loop_
_entity.id
_entity.type
_entity.pdbx_description
1 polymer ?
#
loop_
_entity_poly.entity_id
_entity_poly.type
_entity_poly.pdbx_seq_one_letter_code
_entity_poly.pdbx_strand_id
1 'polypeptide(L)'
;MNHDERLSAEPIERALADELAKLDRLVQPTETPGPEWFDLFVEQGKRQARRKLVRDLTLFWLTAAGILAVYAALSFGRPMLFLAIQLAAVAVFPVVLLASGRRKKVTGRD
;
A
#
# COMPACT_ATOMS: atom_id res chain seq x y z
N MET A 1 13.30 -38.52 42.26
CA MET A 1 13.12 -38.16 40.84
C MET A 1 13.01 -39.47 40.09
N ASN A 2 11.77 -39.83 39.70
CA ASN A 2 11.41 -41.20 39.31
C ASN A 2 12.04 -41.62 37.97
N HIS A 3 12.53 -42.85 37.91
CA HIS A 3 13.18 -43.43 36.74
C HIS A 3 12.22 -43.60 35.55
N ASP A 4 10.91 -43.64 35.82
CA ASP A 4 9.84 -43.85 34.83
C ASP A 4 9.58 -42.63 33.92
N GLU A 5 9.80 -41.39 34.38
CA GLU A 5 9.61 -40.19 33.53
C GLU A 5 10.67 -40.07 32.42
N ARG A 6 11.88 -40.60 32.64
CA ARG A 6 12.99 -40.51 31.67
C ARG A 6 12.76 -41.36 30.43
N LEU A 7 12.10 -42.52 30.57
CA LEU A 7 11.78 -43.39 29.42
C LEU A 7 10.67 -42.82 28.53
N SER A 8 9.77 -42.00 29.08
CA SER A 8 8.72 -41.34 28.31
C SER A 8 9.19 -40.07 27.61
N ALA A 9 10.18 -39.37 28.15
CA ALA A 9 10.73 -38.14 27.56
C ALA A 9 11.62 -38.38 26.34
N GLU A 10 12.51 -39.38 26.39
CA GLU A 10 13.44 -39.76 25.29
C GLU A 10 12.77 -39.94 23.91
N PRO A 11 11.65 -40.71 23.77
CA PRO A 11 11.01 -40.91 22.48
C PRO A 11 10.31 -39.64 21.97
N ILE A 12 9.79 -38.80 22.88
CA ILE A 12 9.11 -37.55 22.53
C ILE A 12 10.13 -36.50 22.08
N GLU A 13 11.26 -36.40 22.77
CA GLU A 13 12.35 -35.49 22.39
C GLU A 13 12.91 -35.84 21.00
N ARG A 14 13.06 -37.13 20.70
CA ARG A 14 13.49 -37.57 19.37
C ARG A 14 12.47 -37.27 18.29
N ALA A 15 11.18 -37.51 18.55
CA ALA A 15 10.12 -37.19 17.61
C ALA A 15 10.02 -35.67 17.34
N LEU A 16 10.20 -34.85 18.38
CA LEU A 16 10.20 -33.40 18.26
C LEU A 16 11.43 -32.89 17.49
N ALA A 17 12.61 -33.46 17.75
CA ALA A 17 13.83 -33.12 17.03
C ALA A 17 13.74 -33.48 15.54
N ASP A 18 13.11 -34.60 15.21
CA ASP A 18 12.95 -35.07 13.83
C ASP A 18 11.91 -34.24 13.05
N GLU A 19 10.81 -33.84 13.70
CA GLU A 19 9.85 -32.85 13.18
C GLU A 19 10.48 -31.47 12.97
N LEU A 20 11.24 -30.97 13.96
CA LEU A 20 11.98 -29.72 13.81
C LEU A 20 12.99 -29.80 12.66
N ALA A 21 13.73 -30.90 12.52
CA ALA A 21 14.70 -31.09 11.45
C ALA A 21 14.03 -31.15 10.06
N LYS A 22 12.80 -31.67 9.96
CA LYS A 22 12.01 -31.59 8.73
C LYS A 22 11.61 -30.16 8.41
N LEU A 23 11.11 -29.42 9.41
CA LEU A 23 10.77 -28.00 9.24
C LEU A 23 11.99 -27.16 8.85
N ASP A 24 13.14 -27.39 9.48
CA ASP A 24 14.39 -26.67 9.19
C ASP A 24 14.90 -26.94 7.76
N ARG A 25 14.68 -28.17 7.25
CA ARG A 25 14.98 -28.52 5.85
C ARG A 25 13.99 -27.92 4.85
N LEU A 26 12.71 -27.75 5.25
CA LEU A 26 11.70 -27.03 4.45
C LEU A 26 11.91 -25.51 4.48
N VAL A 27 12.47 -25.01 5.58
CA VAL A 27 12.86 -23.60 5.82
C VAL A 27 14.34 -23.37 5.46
N GLN A 28 14.89 -24.18 4.54
CA GLN A 28 16.12 -23.80 3.85
C GLN A 28 15.96 -22.34 3.36
N PRO A 29 16.91 -21.44 3.69
CA PRO A 29 16.74 -20.01 3.56
C PRO A 29 16.74 -19.64 2.08
N THR A 30 15.59 -19.82 1.45
CA THR A 30 15.30 -19.27 0.14
C THR A 30 15.02 -17.81 0.43
N GLU A 31 16.10 -17.04 0.41
CA GLU A 31 16.08 -15.57 0.45
C GLU A 31 15.40 -15.02 1.71
N THR A 32 16.10 -15.03 2.86
CA THR A 32 15.94 -13.87 3.76
C THR A 32 16.61 -12.74 3.01
N PRO A 33 15.85 -11.87 2.33
CA PRO A 33 16.46 -11.00 1.36
C PRO A 33 17.32 -10.03 2.15
N GLY A 34 18.57 -9.84 1.73
CA GLY A 34 19.51 -8.99 2.45
C GLY A 34 18.96 -7.57 2.67
N PRO A 35 19.62 -6.76 3.52
CA PRO A 35 19.18 -5.40 3.86
C PRO A 35 18.76 -4.56 2.64
N GLU A 36 19.45 -4.73 1.50
CA GLU A 36 19.16 -4.05 0.24
C GLU A 36 17.77 -4.36 -0.35
N TRP A 37 17.31 -5.62 -0.26
CA TRP A 37 15.96 -5.97 -0.71
C TRP A 37 14.90 -5.35 0.19
N PHE A 38 15.16 -5.28 1.49
CA PHE A 38 14.25 -4.63 2.42
C PHE A 38 14.17 -3.12 2.16
N ASP A 39 15.30 -2.47 1.89
CA ASP A 39 15.35 -1.06 1.52
C ASP A 39 14.58 -0.79 0.23
N LEU A 40 14.76 -1.62 -0.81
CA LEU A 40 14.00 -1.52 -2.06
C LEU A 40 12.49 -1.72 -1.82
N PHE A 41 12.11 -2.68 -0.99
CA PHE A 41 10.71 -2.96 -0.67
C PHE A 41 10.06 -1.79 0.08
N VAL A 42 10.76 -1.23 1.07
CA VAL A 42 10.31 -0.06 1.83
C VAL A 42 10.23 1.18 0.94
N GLU A 43 11.17 1.38 0.03
CA GLU A 43 11.15 2.53 -0.88
C GLU A 43 9.97 2.44 -1.86
N GLN A 44 9.70 1.26 -2.40
CA GLN A 44 8.52 1.00 -3.24
C GLN A 44 7.22 1.25 -2.47
N GLY A 45 7.13 0.75 -1.24
CA GLY A 45 5.99 0.99 -0.34
C GLY A 45 5.77 2.48 -0.06
N LYS A 46 6.85 3.22 0.27
CA LYS A 46 6.83 4.67 0.48
C LYS A 46 6.37 5.43 -0.76
N ARG A 47 6.86 5.08 -1.94
CA ARG A 47 6.46 5.72 -3.21
C ARG A 47 4.98 5.49 -3.50
N GLN A 48 4.47 4.27 -3.26
CA GLN A 48 3.07 3.95 -3.47
C GLN A 48 2.15 4.67 -2.47
N ALA A 49 2.54 4.71 -1.20
CA ALA A 49 1.83 5.45 -0.15
C ALA A 49 1.80 6.95 -0.43
N ARG A 50 2.93 7.56 -0.79
CA ARG A 50 3.00 8.99 -1.16
C ARG A 50 2.09 9.32 -2.33
N ARG A 51 2.09 8.49 -3.39
CA ARG A 51 1.22 8.73 -4.55
C ARG A 51 -0.27 8.60 -4.20
N LYS A 52 -0.64 7.65 -3.33
CA LYS A 52 -2.01 7.51 -2.84
C LYS A 52 -2.40 8.74 -2.01
N LEU A 53 -1.53 9.17 -1.10
CA LEU A 53 -1.75 10.34 -0.25
C LEU A 53 -1.92 11.62 -1.08
N VAL A 54 -1.04 11.86 -2.06
CA VAL A 54 -1.16 13.02 -2.97
C VAL A 54 -2.49 12.97 -3.71
N ARG A 55 -2.88 11.81 -4.26
CA ARG A 55 -4.17 11.67 -4.96
C ARG A 55 -5.35 12.00 -4.06
N ASP A 56 -5.39 11.40 -2.88
CA ASP A 56 -6.51 11.54 -1.96
C ASP A 56 -6.59 12.99 -1.43
N LEU A 57 -5.44 13.63 -1.18
CA LEU A 57 -5.35 15.04 -0.79
C LEU A 57 -5.80 15.98 -1.93
N THR A 58 -5.40 15.69 -3.18
CA THR A 58 -5.87 16.47 -4.35
C THR A 58 -7.38 16.37 -4.51
N LEU A 59 -7.96 15.18 -4.30
CA LEU A 59 -9.41 14.98 -4.37
C LEU A 59 -10.13 15.79 -3.27
N PHE A 60 -9.57 15.79 -2.06
CA PHE A 60 -10.08 16.56 -0.93
C PHE A 60 -10.07 18.07 -1.24
N TRP A 61 -8.94 18.59 -1.74
CA TRP A 61 -8.83 20.00 -2.14
C TRP A 61 -9.80 20.38 -3.25
N LEU A 62 -9.96 19.53 -4.28
CA LEU A 62 -10.93 19.75 -5.36
C LEU A 62 -12.36 19.82 -4.82
N THR A 63 -12.71 18.90 -3.91
CA THR A 63 -14.05 18.86 -3.30
C THR A 63 -14.29 20.10 -2.46
N ALA A 64 -13.35 20.46 -1.60
CA ALA A 64 -13.44 21.65 -0.76
C ALA A 64 -13.54 22.94 -1.59
N ALA A 65 -12.73 23.06 -2.66
CA ALA A 65 -12.79 24.18 -3.58
C ALA A 65 -14.14 24.26 -4.31
N GLY A 66 -14.71 23.13 -4.72
CA GLY A 66 -16.04 23.07 -5.33
C GLY A 66 -17.14 23.58 -4.40
N ILE A 67 -17.15 23.09 -3.14
CA ILE A 67 -18.11 23.56 -2.13
C ILE A 67 -17.94 25.06 -1.88
N LEU A 68 -16.70 25.51 -1.69
CA LEU A 68 -16.39 26.92 -1.46
C LEU A 68 -16.81 27.81 -2.64
N ALA A 69 -16.61 27.33 -3.87
CA ALA A 69 -17.02 28.03 -5.08
C ALA A 69 -18.54 28.15 -5.18
N VAL A 70 -19.30 27.08 -4.90
CA VAL A 70 -20.77 27.12 -4.85
C VAL A 70 -21.23 28.13 -3.79
N TYR A 71 -20.66 28.06 -2.59
CA TYR A 71 -21.00 28.99 -1.51
C TYR A 71 -20.71 30.45 -1.87
N ALA A 72 -19.53 30.71 -2.46
CA ALA A 72 -19.16 32.04 -2.93
C ALA A 72 -20.07 32.52 -4.07
N ALA A 73 -20.44 31.65 -5.01
CA ALA A 73 -21.35 31.98 -6.11
C ALA A 73 -22.72 32.42 -5.59
N LEU A 74 -23.26 31.67 -4.62
CA LEU A 74 -24.53 31.97 -3.96
C LEU A 74 -24.45 33.28 -3.15
N SER A 75 -23.34 33.51 -2.44
CA SER A 75 -23.18 34.70 -1.58
C SER A 75 -22.92 35.98 -2.37
N PHE A 76 -22.12 35.93 -3.43
CA PHE A 76 -21.73 37.14 -4.18
C PHE A 76 -22.62 37.43 -5.40
N GLY A 77 -23.55 36.52 -5.76
CA GLY A 77 -24.42 36.69 -6.92
C GLY A 77 -23.68 36.80 -8.26
N ARG A 78 -22.39 36.42 -8.30
CA ARG A 78 -21.52 36.54 -9.47
C ARG A 78 -21.17 35.16 -10.05
N PRO A 79 -21.96 34.64 -11.01
CA PRO A 79 -21.74 33.31 -11.59
C PRO A 79 -20.42 33.19 -12.37
N MET A 80 -19.79 34.32 -12.73
CA MET A 80 -18.52 34.34 -13.47
C MET A 80 -17.34 33.73 -12.67
N LEU A 81 -17.30 33.96 -11.36
CA LEU A 81 -16.22 33.42 -10.49
C LEU A 81 -16.35 31.91 -10.32
N PHE A 82 -17.59 31.41 -10.22
CA PHE A 82 -17.89 29.99 -10.21
C PHE A 82 -17.38 29.32 -11.48
N LEU A 83 -17.70 29.89 -12.64
CA LEU A 83 -17.32 29.35 -13.94
C LEU A 83 -15.80 29.30 -14.13
N ALA A 84 -15.07 30.32 -13.67
CA ALA A 84 -13.61 30.35 -13.74
C ALA A 84 -12.96 29.25 -12.88
N ILE A 85 -13.44 29.04 -11.65
CA ILE A 85 -12.95 27.98 -10.77
C ILE A 85 -13.32 26.61 -11.34
N GLN A 86 -14.53 26.45 -11.88
CA GLN A 86 -14.99 25.23 -12.53
C GLN A 86 -14.09 24.84 -13.70
N LEU A 87 -13.75 25.80 -14.56
CA LEU A 87 -12.88 25.58 -15.73
C LEU A 87 -11.46 25.17 -15.29
N ALA A 88 -10.91 25.82 -14.26
CA ALA A 88 -9.61 25.44 -13.71
C ALA A 88 -9.63 24.00 -13.15
N ALA A 89 -10.67 23.64 -12.39
CA ALA A 89 -10.83 22.30 -11.83
C ALA A 89 -11.00 21.22 -12.92
N VAL A 90 -11.83 21.50 -13.94
CA VAL A 90 -12.06 20.60 -15.08
C VAL A 90 -10.79 20.43 -15.91
N ALA A 91 -9.95 21.47 -16.06
CA ALA A 91 -8.67 21.35 -16.78
C ALA A 91 -7.63 20.53 -16.01
N VAL A 92 -7.63 20.60 -14.67
CA VAL A 92 -6.71 19.83 -13.83
C VAL A 92 -7.10 18.35 -13.74
N PHE A 93 -8.39 18.02 -13.81
CA PHE A 93 -8.91 16.65 -13.71
C PHE A 93 -8.31 15.65 -14.74
N PRO A 94 -8.26 15.91 -16.06
CA PRO A 94 -7.67 15.01 -17.04
C PRO A 94 -6.16 14.84 -16.85
N VAL A 95 -5.44 15.88 -16.40
CA VAL A 95 -4.01 15.79 -16.09
C VAL A 95 -3.78 14.81 -14.93
N VAL A 96 -4.61 14.89 -13.90
CA VAL A 96 -4.56 13.96 -12.76
C VAL A 96 -4.94 12.54 -13.19
N LEU A 97 -5.94 12.37 -14.04
CA LEU A 97 -6.34 11.05 -14.57
C LEU A 97 -5.28 10.42 -15.47
N LEU A 98 -4.67 11.18 -16.38
CA LEU A 98 -3.60 10.67 -17.24
C LEU A 98 -2.36 10.25 -16.42
N ALA A 99 -2.03 11.02 -15.38
CA ALA A 99 -0.96 10.68 -14.44
C ALA A 99 -1.26 9.42 -13.62
N SER A 100 -2.54 9.09 -13.39
CA SER A 100 -2.96 7.91 -12.64
C SER A 100 -3.24 6.67 -13.51
N GLY A 101 -3.57 6.83 -14.79
CA GLY A 101 -3.83 5.75 -15.77
C GLY A 101 -2.60 4.96 -16.24
N ARG A 102 -1.38 5.48 -16.03
CA ARG A 102 -0.12 4.77 -16.38
C ARG A 102 0.17 3.51 -15.54
N ARG A 103 -0.76 3.05 -14.69
CA ARG A 103 -0.56 1.91 -13.76
C ARG A 103 -1.13 0.56 -14.21
N LYS A 104 -1.70 0.41 -15.41
CA LYS A 104 -2.20 -0.88 -15.90
C LYS A 104 -1.50 -1.33 -17.18
N LYS A 105 -0.23 -1.73 -17.10
CA LYS A 105 0.42 -2.65 -18.07
C LYS A 105 1.65 -3.30 -17.44
N VAL A 106 1.49 -4.17 -16.45
CA VAL A 106 2.44 -5.27 -16.19
C VAL A 106 1.68 -6.45 -15.58
N THR A 107 1.97 -7.63 -16.12
CA THR A 107 1.56 -9.00 -15.73
C THR A 107 0.24 -9.50 -16.31
N GLY A 108 0.41 -10.44 -17.24
CA GLY A 108 -0.63 -11.18 -17.95
C GLY A 108 -0.14 -11.52 -19.36
N ARG A 109 1.04 -12.12 -19.47
CA ARG A 109 1.54 -12.69 -20.72
C ARG A 109 2.01 -14.12 -20.41
N ASP A 110 1.34 -15.04 -21.11
CA ASP A 110 1.66 -16.42 -21.48
C ASP A 110 2.07 -17.41 -20.38
#